data_AF-A0A8X6XLN6-F1
#
_entry.id   AF-A0A8X6XLN6-F1
#
_cell.length_a   1.000
_cell.length_b   1.000
_cell.length_c   1.000
_cell.angle_alpha   90.00
_cell.angle_beta   90.00
_cell.angle_gamma   90.00
#
_symmetry.space_group_name_H-M   'P 1'
#
loop_
_entity.id
_entity.type
_entity.pdbx_description
1 polymer ?
#
loop_
_entity_poly.entity_id
_entity_poly.type
_entity_poly.pdbx_seq_one_letter_code
_entity_poly.pdbx_strand_id
1 'polypeptide(L)'
;MPPSSGELWGHHLMPPTITVDCLMPTGIIIPLICVRDATLETVKSDLWHEAKRYPLHHKLGEQMSYIFVSVTQDAEREEFYDEGRRLCDLRLFQPILKVVEPKGNKEEKMLNSEIGLAIGMPVHEFDEMKDPEVIEFRRNILNVCKESVEIRDSGAEDKLASYVYPPEIESSKEFPPSLEKKLDKGLVIVCVWVLSPTGEKQKYTVKVSKDDYPESVTQEAILKKLKCMKLTKEQQKERAREHQHSYLLKVCGIDQYLLERFPLSQYKYVRNCIAKGEIPQLMLMSKEGVCNSLPHCEFRMPSFLRRAPPPPTNEECISLWNVDAMLRIKVLWATYVNVRDVDKIYVKTGIFHGTEPLCPTRDTSQVVFSNPKWEEWLEYDLFVPDIPRSARLCLSVCSVSRRKRREEHCAIAWGNINLFDYKDRLLSDRVSVHLWAMPKGMDELLNPIDTTGSNPNRDSPCLVLEFERFSSTVVFPTIGEIEEYANFVSKIEVHEESKRMPSEAASEFETLKEIIERDPLSEISEQEKELLWRLRRECMIIPDSLPKLLEAVKWNSRDEVAQMYMLFKEWPQVSPEVALELLDCKYADKIVRDHAVLWLNSGLTDDLMSQYLLQLVQVRNA
;
A
#
# COMPACT_ATOMS: atom_id res chain seq x y z
N MET A 1 3.94 14.28 -12.69
CA MET A 1 3.85 13.43 -13.89
C MET A 1 4.09 14.28 -15.13
N PRO A 2 4.93 13.82 -16.07
CA PRO A 2 5.25 14.57 -17.28
C PRO A 2 3.99 14.76 -18.14
N PRO A 3 3.79 15.94 -18.75
CA PRO A 3 2.60 16.22 -19.56
C PRO A 3 2.60 15.48 -20.91
N SER A 4 3.72 14.84 -21.29
CA SER A 4 3.82 13.94 -22.46
C SER A 4 5.02 12.99 -22.32
N SER A 5 4.99 11.85 -23.01
CA SER A 5 6.09 10.86 -23.04
C SER A 5 7.16 11.14 -24.11
N GLY A 6 7.34 12.42 -24.52
CA GLY A 6 8.24 12.78 -25.60
C GLY A 6 9.73 12.74 -25.20
N GLU A 7 10.62 12.68 -26.19
CA GLU A 7 12.07 12.75 -25.94
C GLU A 7 12.53 14.18 -25.57
N LEU A 8 11.84 15.21 -26.07
CA LEU A 8 12.10 16.62 -25.80
C LEU A 8 10.77 17.37 -25.61
N TRP A 9 10.75 18.43 -24.80
CA TRP A 9 9.53 19.23 -24.62
C TRP A 9 8.95 19.70 -25.97
N GLY A 10 7.67 19.40 -26.21
CA GLY A 10 6.97 19.75 -27.46
C GLY A 10 7.31 18.85 -28.66
N HIS A 11 8.20 17.87 -28.50
CA HIS A 11 8.62 16.96 -29.57
C HIS A 11 8.61 15.49 -29.09
N HIS A 12 7.75 14.68 -29.69
CA HIS A 12 7.65 13.26 -29.37
C HIS A 12 8.97 12.51 -29.64
N LEU A 13 9.67 12.87 -30.72
CA LEU A 13 10.96 12.30 -31.12
C LEU A 13 11.94 13.43 -31.42
N MET A 14 13.17 13.31 -30.90
CA MET A 14 14.27 14.17 -31.32
C MET A 14 14.61 13.89 -32.80
N PRO A 15 15.07 14.90 -33.55
CA PRO A 15 15.65 14.66 -34.86
C PRO A 15 16.88 13.72 -34.78
N PRO A 16 17.26 13.02 -35.87
CA PRO A 16 18.41 12.12 -35.87
C PRO A 16 19.72 12.79 -35.39
N THR A 17 19.89 14.07 -35.72
CA THR A 17 20.95 14.92 -35.18
C THR A 17 20.37 16.20 -34.61
N ILE A 18 20.86 16.61 -33.45
CA ILE A 18 20.41 17.80 -32.74
C ILE A 18 21.63 18.58 -32.23
N THR A 19 21.55 19.91 -32.30
CA THR A 19 22.54 20.77 -31.67
C THR A 19 22.21 20.87 -30.19
N VAL A 20 23.15 20.45 -29.33
CA VAL A 20 23.06 20.54 -27.88
C VAL A 20 23.97 21.66 -27.40
N ASP A 21 23.42 22.61 -26.65
CA ASP A 21 24.21 23.69 -26.06
C ASP A 21 24.89 23.19 -24.78
N CYS A 22 26.21 23.01 -24.84
CA CYS A 22 27.00 22.55 -23.71
C CYS A 22 27.54 23.74 -22.89
N LEU A 23 27.06 23.91 -21.67
CA LEU A 23 27.47 24.97 -20.75
C LEU A 23 28.69 24.50 -19.94
N MET A 24 29.87 25.02 -20.26
CA MET A 24 31.14 24.60 -19.65
C MET A 24 31.37 25.27 -18.29
N PRO A 25 32.16 24.66 -17.37
CA PRO A 25 32.46 25.24 -16.05
C PRO A 25 33.21 26.58 -16.13
N THR A 26 33.89 26.83 -17.25
CA THR A 26 34.60 28.09 -17.55
C THR A 26 33.68 29.24 -17.94
N GLY A 27 32.37 29.01 -18.06
CA GLY A 27 31.39 30.00 -18.53
C GLY A 27 31.25 30.07 -20.05
N ILE A 28 31.96 29.22 -20.81
CA ILE A 28 31.87 29.12 -22.27
C ILE A 28 30.68 28.23 -22.66
N ILE A 29 29.96 28.60 -23.71
CA ILE A 29 28.91 27.78 -24.33
C ILE A 29 29.47 27.17 -25.62
N ILE A 30 29.38 25.86 -25.74
CA ILE A 30 29.82 25.11 -26.92
C ILE A 30 28.60 24.42 -27.55
N PRO A 31 28.12 24.87 -28.71
CA PRO A 31 27.07 24.16 -29.44
C PRO A 31 27.67 22.90 -30.10
N LEU A 32 27.21 21.73 -29.67
CA LEU A 32 27.71 20.44 -30.12
C LEU A 32 26.64 19.70 -30.92
N ILE A 33 26.95 19.30 -32.15
CA ILE A 33 26.02 18.49 -32.96
C ILE A 33 26.11 17.03 -32.48
N CYS A 34 25.05 16.55 -31.86
CA CYS A 34 24.97 15.21 -31.31
C CYS A 34 24.00 14.34 -32.12
N VAL A 35 24.29 13.05 -32.22
CA VAL A 35 23.31 12.06 -32.69
C VAL A 35 22.34 11.76 -31.55
N ARG A 36 21.06 11.63 -31.85
CA ARG A 36 19.99 11.29 -30.91
C ARG A 36 20.31 10.10 -29.99
N ASP A 37 20.86 9.04 -30.57
CA ASP A 37 21.16 7.78 -29.87
C ASP A 37 22.55 7.76 -29.21
N ALA A 38 23.30 8.88 -29.24
CA ALA A 38 24.61 8.95 -28.63
C ALA A 38 24.51 8.84 -27.10
N THR A 39 25.39 8.04 -26.49
CA THR A 39 25.52 7.96 -25.04
C THR A 39 26.14 9.24 -24.49
N LEU A 40 25.84 9.58 -23.24
CA LEU A 40 26.45 10.71 -22.57
C LEU A 40 27.98 10.62 -22.51
N GLU A 41 28.54 9.41 -22.39
CA GLU A 41 29.99 9.18 -22.48
C GLU A 41 30.55 9.66 -23.83
N THR A 42 29.87 9.30 -24.93
CA THR A 42 30.25 9.71 -26.29
C THR A 42 30.13 11.24 -26.45
N VAL A 43 28.99 11.80 -26.06
CA VAL A 43 28.74 13.26 -26.09
C VAL A 43 29.80 14.02 -25.29
N LYS A 44 30.20 13.49 -24.13
CA LYS A 44 31.24 14.10 -23.29
C LYS A 44 32.62 14.02 -23.94
N SER A 45 32.95 12.91 -24.59
CA SER A 45 34.22 12.76 -25.31
C SER A 45 34.33 13.76 -26.46
N ASP A 46 33.28 13.87 -27.27
CA ASP A 46 33.19 14.82 -28.38
C ASP A 46 33.27 16.27 -27.87
N LEU A 47 32.58 16.58 -26.77
CA LEU A 47 32.63 17.89 -26.13
C LEU A 47 34.05 18.26 -25.67
N TRP A 48 34.80 17.34 -25.06
CA TRP A 48 36.18 17.60 -24.63
C TRP A 48 37.14 17.75 -25.81
N HIS A 49 36.89 17.05 -26.92
CA HIS A 49 37.63 17.24 -28.15
C HIS A 49 37.38 18.65 -28.71
N GLU A 50 36.11 19.07 -28.81
CA GLU A 50 35.73 20.36 -29.37
C GLU A 50 36.15 21.53 -28.46
N ALA A 51 36.10 21.36 -27.13
CA ALA A 51 36.51 22.35 -26.15
C ALA A 51 37.95 22.84 -26.31
N LYS A 52 38.84 22.06 -26.94
CA LYS A 52 40.22 22.46 -27.25
C LYS A 52 40.30 23.68 -28.17
N ARG A 53 39.25 23.91 -28.97
CA ARG A 53 39.15 25.03 -29.92
C ARG A 53 38.63 26.31 -29.26
N TYR A 54 38.16 26.24 -28.02
CA TYR A 54 37.56 27.35 -27.30
C TYR A 54 38.52 27.98 -26.28
N PRO A 55 38.35 29.28 -25.96
CA PRO A 55 39.12 29.95 -24.92
C PRO A 55 38.98 29.26 -23.55
N LEU A 56 39.98 29.47 -22.68
CA LEU A 56 40.00 28.95 -21.30
C LEU A 56 40.00 27.41 -21.18
N HIS A 57 40.23 26.66 -22.26
CA HIS A 57 40.35 25.20 -22.22
C HIS A 57 41.36 24.70 -21.16
N HIS A 58 42.49 25.40 -20.99
CA HIS A 58 43.52 25.07 -20.01
C HIS A 58 43.03 25.12 -18.54
N LYS A 59 41.85 25.69 -18.26
CA LYS A 59 41.23 25.71 -16.92
C LYS A 59 40.30 24.52 -16.68
N LEU A 60 40.01 23.71 -17.69
CA LEU A 60 39.21 22.49 -17.54
C LEU A 60 40.10 21.38 -16.96
N GLY A 61 39.58 20.65 -15.99
CA GLY A 61 40.20 19.42 -15.49
C GLY A 61 39.99 18.23 -16.44
N GLU A 62 40.29 17.04 -15.94
CA GLU A 62 40.06 15.79 -16.67
C GLU A 62 38.56 15.54 -16.90
N GLN A 63 38.23 14.92 -18.04
CA GLN A 63 36.86 14.59 -18.43
C GLN A 63 36.11 13.76 -17.37
N MET A 64 36.82 12.87 -16.67
CA MET A 64 36.25 12.00 -15.63
C MET A 64 35.85 12.75 -14.35
N SER A 65 36.34 13.97 -14.16
CA SER A 65 36.03 14.80 -12.98
C SER A 65 34.67 15.51 -13.08
N TYR A 66 33.98 15.38 -14.22
CA TYR A 66 32.74 16.10 -14.49
C TYR A 66 31.60 15.16 -14.88
N ILE A 67 30.39 15.64 -14.59
CA ILE A 67 29.12 15.04 -15.00
C ILE A 67 28.27 16.07 -15.75
N PHE A 68 27.24 15.60 -16.44
CA PHE A 68 26.23 16.46 -17.03
C PHE A 68 25.08 16.73 -16.07
N VAL A 69 24.48 17.90 -16.22
CA VAL A 69 23.27 18.32 -15.51
C VAL A 69 22.37 19.05 -16.49
N SER A 70 21.07 18.79 -16.44
CA SER A 70 20.11 19.53 -17.25
C SER A 70 18.77 19.68 -16.55
N VAL A 71 17.84 20.36 -17.20
CA VAL A 71 16.45 20.46 -16.79
C VAL A 71 15.64 19.45 -17.60
N THR A 72 14.91 18.57 -16.92
CA THR A 72 14.03 17.58 -17.53
C THR A 72 12.64 18.15 -17.80
N GLN A 73 11.82 17.41 -18.55
CA GLN A 73 10.40 17.74 -18.77
C GLN A 73 9.57 17.79 -17.48
N ASP A 74 10.06 17.19 -16.41
CA ASP A 74 9.48 17.27 -15.07
C ASP A 74 9.80 18.63 -14.39
N ALA A 75 10.41 19.58 -15.11
CA ALA A 75 10.91 20.88 -14.63
C ALA A 75 11.99 20.76 -13.56
N GLU A 76 12.71 19.64 -13.56
CA GLU A 76 13.65 19.28 -12.51
C GLU A 76 15.10 19.32 -12.96
N ARG A 77 15.98 19.73 -12.04
CA ARG A 77 17.42 19.76 -12.28
C ARG A 77 18.03 18.38 -12.01
N GLU A 78 18.14 17.56 -13.06
CA GLU A 78 18.72 16.21 -12.96
C GLU A 78 20.23 16.20 -13.19
N GLU A 79 20.97 15.50 -12.32
CA GLU A 79 22.39 15.24 -12.47
C GLU A 79 22.58 13.83 -13.05
N PHE A 80 23.18 13.73 -14.25
CA PHE A 80 23.30 12.47 -14.98
C PHE A 80 24.61 11.76 -14.62
N TYR A 81 24.51 10.76 -13.74
CA TYR A 81 25.65 9.97 -13.29
C TYR A 81 25.89 8.70 -14.13
N ASP A 82 24.83 8.13 -14.70
CA ASP A 82 24.92 7.02 -15.67
C ASP A 82 25.17 7.58 -17.07
N GLU A 83 26.44 7.54 -17.47
CA GLU A 83 26.87 8.03 -18.78
C GLU A 83 26.58 7.05 -19.93
N GLY A 84 26.08 5.84 -19.62
CA GLY A 84 25.58 4.88 -20.59
C GLY A 84 24.21 5.26 -21.17
N ARG A 85 23.48 6.16 -20.52
CA ARG A 85 22.20 6.67 -21.04
C ARG A 85 22.40 7.42 -22.35
N ARG A 86 21.44 7.24 -23.27
CA ARG A 86 21.40 7.94 -24.56
C ARG A 86 20.75 9.30 -24.41
N LEU A 87 21.13 10.25 -25.24
CA LEU A 87 20.61 11.63 -25.23
C LEU A 87 19.08 11.69 -25.33
N CYS A 88 18.47 10.87 -26.18
CA CYS A 88 17.01 10.76 -26.31
C CYS A 88 16.28 10.27 -25.06
N ASP A 89 16.95 9.48 -24.22
CA ASP A 89 16.37 8.84 -23.02
C ASP A 89 16.43 9.76 -21.79
N LEU A 90 16.96 10.98 -21.93
CA LEU A 90 17.13 11.95 -20.84
C LEU A 90 15.87 12.79 -20.55
N ARG A 91 14.85 12.74 -21.42
CA ARG A 91 13.61 13.52 -21.29
C ARG A 91 13.89 15.00 -21.04
N LEU A 92 14.77 15.60 -21.84
CA LEU A 92 15.20 16.98 -21.65
C LEU A 92 14.04 17.96 -21.89
N PHE A 93 14.03 19.07 -21.14
CA PHE A 93 13.14 20.18 -21.43
C PHE A 93 13.64 20.99 -22.64
N GLN A 94 14.94 21.23 -22.70
CA GLN A 94 15.64 21.87 -23.81
C GLN A 94 16.94 21.10 -24.09
N PRO A 95 17.47 21.10 -25.33
CA PRO A 95 18.71 20.41 -25.68
C PRO A 95 19.93 21.17 -25.14
N ILE A 96 20.03 21.27 -23.81
CA ILE A 96 21.08 21.97 -23.08
C ILE A 96 21.70 20.97 -22.10
N LEU A 97 23.03 20.91 -22.04
CA LEU A 97 23.74 20.12 -21.04
C LEU A 97 24.75 21.00 -20.32
N LYS A 98 24.65 21.10 -19.00
CA LYS A 98 25.61 21.81 -18.17
C LYS A 98 26.64 20.85 -17.59
N VAL A 99 27.91 21.18 -17.74
CA VAL A 99 29.01 20.42 -17.16
C VAL A 99 29.30 20.92 -15.74
N VAL A 100 29.32 20.02 -14.76
CA VAL A 100 29.63 20.36 -13.36
C VAL A 100 30.50 19.29 -12.71
N GLU A 101 31.20 19.67 -11.65
CA GLU A 101 31.82 18.70 -10.74
C GLU A 101 30.74 18.07 -9.85
N PRO A 102 30.74 16.73 -9.66
CA PRO A 102 29.74 16.04 -8.87
C PRO A 102 29.79 16.49 -7.40
N LYS A 103 28.64 16.83 -6.81
CA LYS A 103 28.53 17.19 -5.39
C LYS A 103 27.77 16.11 -4.61
N GLY A 104 28.19 15.80 -3.39
CA GLY A 104 27.51 14.83 -2.52
C GLY A 104 27.88 13.38 -2.83
N ASN A 105 27.11 12.43 -2.26
CA ASN A 105 27.37 11.00 -2.44
C ASN A 105 26.84 10.54 -3.81
N LYS A 106 27.75 10.11 -4.69
CA LYS A 106 27.42 9.63 -6.05
C LYS A 106 26.48 8.42 -6.03
N GLU A 107 26.73 7.45 -5.14
CA GLU A 107 25.96 6.19 -5.09
C GLU A 107 24.51 6.44 -4.65
N GLU A 108 24.31 7.29 -3.64
CA GLU A 108 22.97 7.66 -3.16
C GLU A 108 22.18 8.43 -4.21
N LYS A 109 22.85 9.32 -4.96
CA LYS A 109 22.18 10.08 -6.03
C LYS A 109 21.80 9.22 -7.23
N MET A 110 22.63 8.25 -7.61
CA MET A 110 22.27 7.25 -8.62
C MET A 110 21.04 6.45 -8.18
N LEU A 111 21.05 5.95 -6.94
CA LEU A 111 19.92 5.20 -6.39
C LEU A 111 18.64 6.05 -6.32
N ASN A 112 18.72 7.31 -5.88
CA ASN A 112 17.57 8.21 -5.84
C ASN A 112 17.01 8.52 -7.25
N SER A 113 17.87 8.58 -8.27
CA SER A 113 17.45 8.73 -9.67
C SER A 113 16.70 7.49 -10.15
N GLU A 114 17.22 6.28 -9.88
CA GLU A 114 16.56 5.02 -10.21
C GLU A 114 15.20 4.87 -9.51
N ILE A 115 15.14 5.18 -8.20
CA ILE A 115 13.89 5.20 -7.43
C ILE A 115 12.90 6.21 -8.04
N GLY A 116 13.36 7.42 -8.36
CA GLY A 116 12.51 8.46 -8.91
C GLY A 116 11.94 8.10 -10.29
N LEU A 117 12.73 7.42 -11.13
CA LEU A 117 12.28 6.88 -12.41
C LEU A 117 11.24 5.77 -12.22
N ALA A 118 11.43 4.88 -11.25
CA ALA A 118 10.49 3.79 -10.97
C ALA A 118 9.15 4.30 -10.42
N ILE A 119 9.19 5.31 -9.53
CA ILE A 119 7.98 5.92 -8.95
C ILE A 119 7.30 6.87 -9.95
N GLY A 120 8.06 7.44 -10.90
CA GLY A 120 7.59 8.50 -11.79
C GLY A 120 7.53 9.88 -11.13
N MET A 121 8.21 10.04 -9.99
CA MET A 121 8.31 11.27 -9.22
C MET A 121 9.70 11.35 -8.54
N PRO A 122 10.40 12.48 -8.65
CA PRO A 122 11.69 12.69 -8.00
C PRO A 122 11.66 12.52 -6.47
N VAL A 123 12.71 11.93 -5.90
CA VAL A 123 12.80 11.66 -4.46
C VAL A 123 12.93 12.95 -3.63
N HIS A 124 13.57 14.01 -4.16
CA HIS A 124 13.76 15.24 -3.41
C HIS A 124 12.46 16.01 -3.16
N GLU A 125 11.40 15.78 -3.94
CA GLU A 125 10.07 16.36 -3.66
C GLU A 125 9.59 15.97 -2.25
N PHE A 126 9.88 14.74 -1.81
CA PHE A 126 9.59 14.29 -0.45
C PHE A 126 10.48 14.95 0.61
N ASP A 127 11.67 15.43 0.25
CA ASP A 127 12.57 16.14 1.16
C ASP A 127 12.13 17.59 1.41
N GLU A 128 11.36 18.17 0.49
CA GLU A 128 10.79 19.51 0.60
C GLU A 128 9.45 19.54 1.38
N MET A 129 8.81 18.37 1.55
CA MET A 129 7.58 18.26 2.33
C MET A 129 7.84 18.61 3.79
N LYS A 130 6.98 19.47 4.34
CA LYS A 130 7.05 19.95 5.73
C LYS A 130 6.12 19.20 6.68
N ASP A 131 5.31 18.30 6.15
CA ASP A 131 4.37 17.52 6.94
C ASP A 131 5.14 16.56 7.87
N PRO A 132 4.99 16.69 9.20
CA PRO A 132 5.66 15.82 10.15
C PRO A 132 5.26 14.36 10.00
N GLU A 133 4.03 14.06 9.60
CA GLU A 133 3.55 12.68 9.39
C GLU A 133 4.32 12.01 8.25
N VAL A 134 4.50 12.72 7.13
CA VAL A 134 5.26 12.22 5.97
C VAL A 134 6.72 11.98 6.34
N ILE A 135 7.34 12.91 7.07
CA ILE A 135 8.74 12.79 7.50
C ILE A 135 8.92 11.60 8.44
N GLU A 136 8.00 11.41 9.39
CA GLU A 136 8.04 10.33 10.36
C GLU A 136 7.78 8.97 9.71
N PHE A 137 6.82 8.88 8.78
CA PHE A 137 6.58 7.69 7.96
C PHE A 137 7.83 7.26 7.20
N ARG A 138 8.48 8.18 6.47
CA ARG A 138 9.71 7.90 5.69
C ARG A 138 10.84 7.35 6.56
N ARG A 139 10.89 7.71 7.84
CA ARG A 139 11.89 7.20 8.79
C ARG A 139 11.51 5.84 9.33
N ASN A 140 10.27 5.68 9.80
CA ASN A 140 9.80 4.50 10.50
C ASN A 140 9.66 3.29 9.57
N ILE A 141 9.24 3.50 8.32
CA ILE A 141 9.05 2.41 7.35
C ILE A 141 10.36 1.70 6.99
N LEU A 142 11.52 2.34 7.20
CA LEU A 142 12.83 1.73 6.95
C LEU A 142 13.15 0.59 7.92
N ASN A 143 12.50 0.53 9.09
CA ASN A 143 12.62 -0.62 9.99
C ASN A 143 12.05 -1.87 9.31
N VAL A 144 10.90 -1.76 8.66
CA VAL A 144 10.28 -2.86 7.88
C VAL A 144 11.19 -3.28 6.72
N CYS A 145 11.77 -2.31 6.00
CA CYS A 145 12.73 -2.60 4.93
C CYS A 145 13.95 -3.36 5.45
N LYS A 146 14.50 -2.93 6.58
CA LYS A 146 15.66 -3.55 7.22
C LYS A 146 15.35 -4.98 7.67
N GLU A 147 14.25 -5.19 8.38
CA GLU A 147 13.81 -6.52 8.82
C GLU A 147 13.60 -7.47 7.64
N SER A 148 12.96 -7.00 6.57
CA SER A 148 12.74 -7.79 5.35
C SER A 148 14.06 -8.23 4.69
N VAL A 149 15.05 -7.33 4.66
CA VAL A 149 16.39 -7.62 4.14
C VAL A 149 17.14 -8.59 5.04
N GLU A 150 17.06 -8.43 6.36
CA GLU A 150 17.69 -9.35 7.32
C GLU A 150 17.10 -10.77 7.23
N ILE A 151 15.78 -10.91 7.03
CA ILE A 151 15.13 -12.20 6.80
C ILE A 151 15.64 -12.84 5.50
N ARG A 152 15.73 -12.07 4.42
CA ARG A 152 16.26 -12.53 3.13
C ARG A 152 17.72 -12.99 3.23
N ASP A 153 18.53 -12.24 3.97
CA ASP A 153 19.98 -12.43 4.07
C ASP A 153 20.40 -13.33 5.26
N SER A 154 19.44 -13.98 5.94
CA SER A 154 19.62 -14.78 7.17
C SER A 154 20.46 -16.08 7.04
N GLY A 155 21.39 -16.14 6.08
CA GLY A 155 22.50 -17.10 6.06
C GLY A 155 22.26 -18.38 5.26
N ALA A 156 21.10 -18.56 4.64
CA ALA A 156 20.86 -19.66 3.69
C ALA A 156 20.75 -19.12 2.26
N GLU A 157 21.64 -19.54 1.36
CA GLU A 157 21.54 -19.24 -0.10
C GLU A 157 20.14 -19.59 -0.66
N ASP A 158 19.47 -20.55 0.00
CA ASP A 158 18.11 -21.01 -0.30
C ASP A 158 17.05 -19.92 -0.07
N LYS A 159 17.28 -19.00 0.87
CA LYS A 159 16.33 -17.91 1.17
C LYS A 159 16.37 -16.81 0.12
N LEU A 160 17.55 -16.45 -0.38
CA LEU A 160 17.67 -15.52 -1.50
C LEU A 160 17.03 -16.12 -2.77
N ALA A 161 17.27 -17.40 -3.04
CA ALA A 161 16.63 -18.10 -4.15
C ALA A 161 15.10 -18.11 -4.02
N SER A 162 14.58 -18.35 -2.81
CA SER A 162 13.13 -18.37 -2.56
C SER A 162 12.51 -16.96 -2.59
N TYR A 163 13.27 -15.92 -2.26
CA TYR A 163 12.83 -14.53 -2.42
C TYR A 163 12.73 -14.12 -3.90
N VAL A 164 13.71 -14.49 -4.73
CA VAL A 164 13.72 -14.16 -6.17
C VAL A 164 12.75 -15.04 -6.96
N TYR A 165 12.66 -16.32 -6.58
CA TYR A 165 11.82 -17.32 -7.25
C TYR A 165 10.89 -18.01 -6.25
N PRO A 166 9.88 -17.31 -5.70
CA PRO A 166 8.99 -17.89 -4.69
C PRO A 166 8.25 -19.13 -5.23
N PRO A 167 8.08 -20.18 -4.41
CA PRO A 167 7.40 -21.39 -4.85
C PRO A 167 5.91 -21.11 -5.10
N GLU A 168 5.49 -21.20 -6.37
CA GLU A 168 4.08 -21.05 -6.72
C GLU A 168 3.29 -22.32 -6.35
N ILE A 169 2.72 -22.29 -5.16
CA ILE A 169 1.93 -23.38 -4.58
C ILE A 169 0.46 -23.00 -4.49
N GLU A 170 -0.39 -24.01 -4.49
CA GLU A 170 -1.82 -23.88 -4.21
C GLU A 170 -2.04 -23.74 -2.69
N SER A 171 -2.95 -22.85 -2.28
CA SER A 171 -3.30 -22.63 -0.86
C SER A 171 -3.70 -23.92 -0.13
N SER A 172 -4.46 -24.78 -0.80
CA SER A 172 -4.89 -26.07 -0.22
C SER A 172 -3.97 -27.23 -0.62
N LYS A 173 -3.53 -27.96 0.42
CA LYS A 173 -2.84 -29.25 0.29
C LYS A 173 -3.78 -30.36 -0.20
N GLU A 174 -5.09 -30.20 -0.01
CA GLU A 174 -6.05 -31.20 -0.43
C GLU A 174 -6.08 -31.32 -1.94
N PHE A 175 -6.05 -32.56 -2.43
CA PHE A 175 -6.08 -32.83 -3.85
C PHE A 175 -7.53 -33.14 -4.29
N PRO A 176 -8.11 -32.38 -5.23
CA PRO A 176 -9.50 -32.56 -5.63
C PRO A 176 -9.79 -33.99 -6.14
N PRO A 177 -10.92 -34.62 -5.73
CA PRO A 177 -11.29 -35.96 -6.18
C PRO A 177 -11.46 -36.09 -7.70
N SER A 178 -11.79 -34.98 -8.38
CA SER A 178 -11.89 -34.91 -9.85
C SER A 178 -10.53 -35.05 -10.54
N LEU A 179 -9.46 -34.54 -9.92
CA LEU A 179 -8.09 -34.66 -10.41
C LEU A 179 -7.48 -36.01 -10.05
N GLU A 180 -7.85 -36.60 -8.90
CA GLU A 180 -7.36 -37.93 -8.48
C GLU A 180 -7.67 -38.99 -9.54
N LYS A 181 -8.85 -38.92 -10.17
CA LYS A 181 -9.25 -39.84 -11.26
C LYS A 181 -8.37 -39.77 -12.51
N LYS A 182 -7.59 -38.69 -12.69
CA LYS A 182 -6.68 -38.54 -13.83
C LYS A 182 -5.31 -39.19 -13.59
N LEU A 183 -5.01 -39.59 -12.35
CA LEU A 183 -3.75 -40.21 -11.98
C LEU A 183 -3.88 -41.74 -11.95
N ASP A 184 -2.85 -42.43 -12.42
CA ASP A 184 -2.74 -43.88 -12.30
C ASP A 184 -2.14 -44.24 -10.93
N LYS A 185 -2.99 -44.67 -9.99
CA LYS A 185 -2.62 -45.04 -8.62
C LYS A 185 -1.89 -43.92 -7.85
N GLY A 186 -2.30 -42.67 -8.07
CA GLY A 186 -1.69 -41.50 -7.42
C GLY A 186 -0.27 -41.17 -7.91
N LEU A 187 0.18 -41.77 -9.02
CA LEU A 187 1.52 -41.55 -9.56
C LEU A 187 1.51 -40.49 -10.67
N VAL A 188 2.49 -39.59 -10.63
CA VAL A 188 2.74 -38.56 -11.63
C VAL A 188 3.93 -38.98 -12.48
N ILE A 189 3.76 -38.95 -13.80
CA ILE A 189 4.85 -39.15 -14.77
C ILE A 189 5.47 -37.78 -15.04
N VAL A 190 6.74 -37.60 -14.75
CA VAL A 190 7.48 -36.34 -14.92
C VAL A 190 8.61 -36.53 -15.93
N CYS A 191 8.80 -35.55 -16.79
CA CYS A 191 9.91 -35.54 -17.75
C CYS A 191 11.00 -34.57 -17.27
N VAL A 192 12.17 -35.11 -16.93
CA VAL A 192 13.33 -34.34 -16.45
C VAL A 192 14.38 -34.23 -17.55
N TRP A 193 14.69 -32.99 -17.93
CA TRP A 193 15.73 -32.64 -18.88
C TRP A 193 17.04 -32.35 -18.15
N VAL A 194 18.13 -32.92 -18.63
CA VAL A 194 19.48 -32.71 -18.10
C VAL A 194 20.35 -32.18 -19.22
N LEU A 195 20.98 -31.04 -19.00
CA LEU A 195 21.97 -30.48 -19.91
C LEU A 195 23.32 -31.16 -19.65
N SER A 196 23.93 -31.70 -20.71
CA SER A 196 25.33 -32.12 -20.64
C SER A 196 26.25 -30.89 -20.61
N PRO A 197 27.50 -31.03 -20.15
CA PRO A 197 28.51 -29.97 -20.29
C PRO A 197 28.76 -29.54 -21.75
N THR A 198 28.42 -30.40 -22.71
CA THR A 198 28.53 -30.13 -24.16
C THR A 198 27.30 -29.43 -24.75
N GLY A 199 26.28 -29.11 -23.93
CA GLY A 199 25.05 -28.44 -24.35
C GLY A 199 23.97 -29.37 -24.93
N GLU A 200 24.22 -30.68 -24.98
CA GLU A 200 23.23 -31.66 -25.42
C GLU A 200 22.16 -31.87 -24.35
N LYS A 201 20.89 -31.91 -24.78
CA LYS A 201 19.74 -32.11 -23.90
C LYS A 201 19.39 -33.60 -23.82
N GLN A 202 19.55 -34.18 -22.64
CA GLN A 202 19.11 -35.56 -22.36
C GLN A 202 17.78 -35.55 -21.62
N LYS A 203 16.90 -36.49 -21.96
CA LYS A 203 15.56 -36.61 -21.39
C LYS A 203 15.43 -37.89 -20.56
N TYR A 204 14.95 -37.75 -19.33
CA TYR A 204 14.64 -38.84 -18.41
C TYR A 204 13.20 -38.77 -17.93
N THR A 205 12.38 -39.76 -18.26
CA THR A 205 11.00 -39.85 -17.74
C THR A 205 10.99 -40.60 -16.43
N VAL A 206 10.53 -39.99 -15.33
CA VAL A 206 10.43 -40.61 -14.00
C VAL A 206 8.96 -40.75 -13.59
N LYS A 207 8.66 -41.71 -12.71
CA LYS A 207 7.31 -41.93 -12.16
C LYS A 207 7.42 -41.84 -10.64
N VAL A 208 6.75 -40.87 -10.06
CA VAL A 208 6.83 -40.51 -8.63
C VAL A 208 5.42 -40.38 -8.05
N SER A 209 5.25 -40.42 -6.74
CA SER A 209 3.96 -40.13 -6.10
C SER A 209 3.59 -38.66 -6.25
N LYS A 210 2.29 -38.36 -6.32
CA LYS A 210 1.76 -36.99 -6.28
C LYS A 210 2.07 -36.26 -4.96
N ASP A 211 2.29 -37.05 -3.90
CA ASP A 211 2.59 -36.58 -2.54
C ASP A 211 4.09 -36.59 -2.22
N ASP A 212 4.92 -37.04 -3.18
CA ASP A 212 6.38 -36.95 -3.05
C ASP A 212 6.83 -35.49 -3.19
N TYR A 213 8.08 -35.23 -2.81
CA TYR A 213 8.71 -33.92 -2.83
C TYR A 213 9.66 -33.76 -4.03
N PRO A 214 10.10 -32.55 -4.39
CA PRO A 214 11.03 -32.31 -5.49
C PRO A 214 12.30 -33.17 -5.44
N GLU A 215 12.82 -33.47 -4.24
CA GLU A 215 14.02 -34.29 -4.06
C GLU A 215 13.84 -35.73 -4.54
N SER A 216 12.62 -36.28 -4.48
CA SER A 216 12.32 -37.61 -5.00
C SER A 216 12.44 -37.65 -6.53
N VAL A 217 12.05 -36.56 -7.20
CA VAL A 217 12.20 -36.42 -8.66
C VAL A 217 13.66 -36.25 -9.04
N THR A 218 14.44 -35.44 -8.31
CA THR A 218 15.88 -35.30 -8.55
C THR A 218 16.60 -36.63 -8.35
N GLN A 219 16.29 -37.35 -7.26
CA GLN A 219 16.86 -38.66 -6.95
C GLN A 219 16.57 -39.68 -8.08
N GLU A 220 15.32 -39.81 -8.53
CA GLU A 220 14.96 -40.74 -9.61
C GLU A 220 15.58 -40.36 -10.96
N ALA A 221 15.73 -39.06 -11.25
CA ALA A 221 16.41 -38.58 -12.45
C ALA A 221 17.92 -38.94 -12.42
N ILE A 222 18.58 -38.71 -11.29
CA ILE A 222 20.00 -39.07 -11.09
C ILE A 222 20.18 -40.59 -11.19
N LEU A 223 19.29 -41.38 -10.59
CA LEU A 223 19.29 -42.84 -10.69
C LEU A 223 19.22 -43.30 -12.15
N LYS A 224 18.32 -42.71 -12.96
CA LYS A 224 18.22 -43.06 -14.39
C LYS A 224 19.47 -42.68 -15.18
N LYS A 225 20.10 -41.55 -14.85
CA LYS A 225 21.39 -41.14 -15.45
C LYS A 225 22.52 -42.09 -15.09
N LEU A 226 22.60 -42.52 -13.82
CA LEU A 226 23.64 -43.43 -13.32
C LEU A 226 23.50 -44.88 -13.83
N LYS A 227 22.32 -45.30 -14.30
CA LYS A 227 22.12 -46.64 -14.92
C LYS A 227 22.96 -46.84 -16.18
N CYS A 228 23.38 -45.77 -16.84
CA CYS A 228 24.30 -45.84 -17.98
C CYS A 228 25.76 -46.05 -17.56
N MET A 229 26.07 -46.06 -16.25
CA MET A 229 27.41 -46.26 -15.71
C MET A 229 27.56 -47.65 -15.06
N LYS A 230 28.77 -48.24 -15.10
CA LYS A 230 29.11 -49.56 -14.54
C LYS A 230 29.23 -49.53 -13.00
N LEU A 231 28.17 -49.16 -12.29
CA LEU A 231 28.08 -49.21 -10.81
C LEU A 231 27.11 -50.29 -10.34
N THR A 232 27.26 -50.76 -9.10
CA THR A 232 26.28 -51.66 -8.47
C THR A 232 24.99 -50.90 -8.12
N LYS A 233 23.86 -51.61 -8.02
CA LYS A 233 22.56 -50.99 -7.70
C LYS A 233 22.54 -50.25 -6.36
N GLU A 234 23.32 -50.72 -5.39
CA GLU A 234 23.44 -50.10 -4.06
C GLU A 234 24.23 -48.79 -4.14
N GLN A 235 25.39 -48.80 -4.81
CA GLN A 235 26.20 -47.60 -5.05
C GLN A 235 25.45 -46.54 -5.86
N GLN A 236 24.60 -46.95 -6.81
CA GLN A 236 23.75 -46.02 -7.57
C GLN A 236 22.74 -45.31 -6.67
N LYS A 237 22.10 -46.04 -5.75
CA LYS A 237 21.12 -45.48 -4.80
C LYS A 237 21.76 -44.55 -3.79
N GLU A 238 22.93 -44.92 -3.27
CA GLU A 238 23.68 -44.11 -2.31
C GLU A 238 24.11 -42.78 -2.95
N ARG A 239 24.75 -42.83 -4.12
CA ARG A 239 25.13 -41.61 -4.86
C ARG A 239 23.96 -40.72 -5.23
N ALA A 240 22.83 -41.30 -5.63
CA ALA A 240 21.64 -40.53 -5.97
C ALA A 240 21.08 -39.79 -4.75
N ARG A 241 21.10 -40.41 -3.55
CA ARG A 241 20.69 -39.76 -2.31
C ARG A 241 21.66 -38.66 -1.88
N GLU A 242 22.97 -38.88 -2.03
CA GLU A 242 23.99 -37.87 -1.69
C GLU A 242 23.84 -36.60 -2.54
N HIS A 243 23.56 -36.77 -3.84
CA HIS A 243 23.52 -35.66 -4.79
C HIS A 243 22.11 -35.08 -5.02
N GLN A 244 21.05 -35.63 -4.42
CA GLN A 244 19.67 -35.13 -4.68
C GLN A 244 19.49 -33.66 -4.26
N HIS A 245 20.21 -33.21 -3.24
CA HIS A 245 20.15 -31.85 -2.70
C HIS A 245 21.11 -30.86 -3.38
N SER A 246 22.02 -31.35 -4.24
CA SER A 246 22.91 -30.47 -5.03
C SER A 246 22.24 -29.95 -6.30
N TYR A 247 21.00 -30.37 -6.59
CA TYR A 247 20.25 -29.97 -7.78
C TYR A 247 18.88 -29.41 -7.42
N LEU A 248 18.40 -28.51 -8.28
CA LEU A 248 17.07 -27.93 -8.25
C LEU A 248 16.29 -28.33 -9.51
N LEU A 249 14.97 -28.30 -9.42
CA LEU A 249 14.08 -28.51 -10.56
C LEU A 249 13.54 -27.17 -11.04
N LYS A 250 13.80 -26.85 -12.31
CA LYS A 250 13.27 -25.67 -13.00
C LYS A 250 12.19 -26.09 -13.98
N VAL A 251 11.10 -25.34 -14.11
CA VAL A 251 10.11 -25.57 -15.16
C VAL A 251 10.70 -25.22 -16.53
N CYS A 252 10.50 -26.09 -17.52
CA CYS A 252 11.03 -25.82 -18.86
C CYS A 252 10.33 -24.61 -19.52
N GLY A 253 11.12 -23.64 -19.97
CA GLY A 253 10.65 -22.49 -20.75
C GLY A 253 10.34 -21.23 -19.93
N ILE A 254 10.31 -21.32 -18.60
CA ILE A 254 10.03 -20.18 -17.70
C ILE A 254 10.96 -20.22 -16.47
N ASP A 255 11.22 -19.08 -15.85
CA ASP A 255 12.09 -18.95 -14.67
C ASP A 255 11.34 -19.25 -13.37
N GLN A 256 10.76 -20.45 -13.31
CA GLN A 256 10.06 -20.99 -12.16
C GLN A 256 10.81 -22.22 -11.64
N TYR A 257 10.99 -22.29 -10.32
CA TYR A 257 11.72 -23.36 -9.66
C TYR A 257 10.81 -24.04 -8.63
N LEU A 258 10.97 -25.35 -8.48
CA LEU A 258 10.33 -26.11 -7.40
C LEU A 258 11.26 -26.04 -6.19
N LEU A 259 11.22 -24.89 -5.51
CA LEU A 259 11.94 -24.62 -4.26
C LEU A 259 11.09 -25.03 -3.06
N GLU A 260 11.75 -25.22 -1.93
CA GLU A 260 11.15 -25.68 -0.67
C GLU A 260 10.51 -27.07 -0.76
N ARG A 261 10.02 -27.57 0.38
CA ARG A 261 9.55 -28.94 0.52
C ARG A 261 8.03 -29.02 0.51
N PHE A 262 7.45 -28.90 -0.69
CA PHE A 262 6.01 -29.08 -0.91
C PHE A 262 5.72 -30.36 -1.73
N PRO A 263 4.56 -31.01 -1.51
CA PRO A 263 4.11 -32.09 -2.38
C PRO A 263 4.09 -31.64 -3.85
N LEU A 264 4.54 -32.50 -4.77
CA LEU A 264 4.57 -32.17 -6.20
C LEU A 264 3.22 -31.71 -6.74
N SER A 265 2.14 -32.35 -6.29
CA SER A 265 0.78 -31.99 -6.68
C SER A 265 0.29 -30.64 -6.15
N GLN A 266 1.01 -30.01 -5.21
CA GLN A 266 0.68 -28.68 -4.68
C GLN A 266 1.28 -27.55 -5.53
N TYR A 267 2.35 -27.79 -6.30
CA TYR A 267 2.86 -26.78 -7.23
C TYR A 267 1.85 -26.53 -8.35
N LYS A 268 1.49 -25.26 -8.56
CA LYS A 268 0.48 -24.85 -9.56
C LYS A 268 0.80 -25.40 -10.94
N TYR A 269 2.07 -25.36 -11.36
CA TYR A 269 2.51 -25.91 -12.65
C TYR A 269 2.18 -27.41 -12.79
N VAL A 270 2.55 -28.22 -11.80
CA VAL A 270 2.32 -29.68 -11.83
C VAL A 270 0.83 -29.98 -11.77
N ARG A 271 0.08 -29.30 -10.90
CA ARG A 271 -1.38 -29.45 -10.79
C ARG A 271 -2.08 -29.10 -12.11
N ASN A 272 -1.66 -28.02 -12.77
CA ASN A 272 -2.16 -27.62 -14.08
C ASN A 272 -1.85 -28.64 -15.18
N CYS A 273 -0.66 -29.23 -15.19
CA CYS A 273 -0.32 -30.31 -16.12
C CYS A 273 -1.23 -31.54 -15.89
N ILE A 274 -1.46 -31.95 -14.64
CA ILE A 274 -2.37 -33.05 -14.31
C ILE A 274 -3.80 -32.72 -14.76
N ALA A 275 -4.26 -31.49 -14.52
CA ALA A 275 -5.59 -31.04 -14.96
C ALA A 275 -5.75 -31.08 -16.49
N LYS A 276 -4.70 -30.75 -17.26
CA LYS A 276 -4.71 -30.80 -18.72
C LYS A 276 -4.41 -32.19 -19.32
N GLY A 277 -3.93 -33.14 -18.51
CA GLY A 277 -3.45 -34.44 -19.01
C GLY A 277 -2.08 -34.33 -19.70
N GLU A 278 -1.31 -33.30 -19.38
CA GLU A 278 0.03 -33.07 -19.90
C GLU A 278 1.10 -33.64 -18.96
N ILE A 279 2.26 -34.01 -19.50
CA ILE A 279 3.40 -34.49 -18.72
C ILE A 279 4.25 -33.28 -18.29
N PRO A 280 4.41 -33.00 -16.99
CA PRO A 280 5.27 -31.93 -16.50
C PRO A 280 6.69 -32.02 -17.09
N GLN A 281 7.19 -30.91 -17.62
CA GLN A 281 8.53 -30.79 -18.20
C GLN A 281 9.40 -29.97 -17.25
N LEU A 282 10.34 -30.64 -16.58
CA LEU A 282 11.26 -30.04 -15.63
C LEU A 282 12.70 -30.17 -16.13
N MET A 283 13.58 -29.29 -15.67
CA MET A 283 15.00 -29.25 -15.99
C MET A 283 15.81 -29.35 -14.70
N LEU A 284 16.81 -30.22 -14.69
CA LEU A 284 17.71 -30.40 -13.55
C LEU A 284 18.83 -29.35 -13.62
N MET A 285 18.89 -28.47 -12.63
CA MET A 285 19.87 -27.36 -12.55
C MET A 285 20.77 -27.55 -11.33
N SER A 286 22.05 -27.17 -11.44
CA SER A 286 22.95 -27.16 -10.27
C SER A 286 22.49 -26.09 -9.28
N LYS A 287 22.34 -26.46 -8.00
CA LYS A 287 21.92 -25.53 -6.94
C LYS A 287 22.91 -24.37 -6.80
N GLU A 288 24.20 -24.68 -6.68
CA GLU A 288 25.30 -23.71 -6.62
C GLU A 288 25.31 -22.79 -7.86
N GLY A 289 25.07 -23.36 -9.05
CA GLY A 289 25.04 -22.58 -10.29
C GLY A 289 23.89 -21.56 -10.34
N VAL A 290 22.72 -21.91 -9.79
CA VAL A 290 21.58 -20.99 -9.68
C VAL A 290 21.87 -19.94 -8.61
N CYS A 291 22.30 -20.34 -7.41
CA CYS A 291 22.59 -19.42 -6.30
C CYS A 291 23.66 -18.37 -6.66
N ASN A 292 24.75 -18.79 -7.33
CA ASN A 292 25.81 -17.88 -7.79
C ASN A 292 25.37 -16.90 -8.88
N SER A 293 24.27 -17.19 -9.59
CA SER A 293 23.72 -16.29 -10.61
C SER A 293 22.78 -15.22 -10.05
N LEU A 294 22.37 -15.34 -8.79
CA LEU A 294 21.47 -14.39 -8.14
C LEU A 294 22.19 -13.07 -7.87
N PRO A 295 21.53 -11.92 -8.10
CA PRO A 295 22.12 -10.62 -7.79
C PRO A 295 22.27 -10.44 -6.28
N HIS A 296 23.45 -9.99 -5.84
CA HIS A 296 23.62 -9.51 -4.47
C HIS A 296 23.07 -8.08 -4.36
N CYS A 297 22.00 -7.91 -3.58
CA CYS A 297 21.39 -6.61 -3.34
C CYS A 297 21.77 -6.07 -1.97
N GLU A 298 22.67 -5.09 -1.92
CA GLU A 298 22.99 -4.38 -0.68
C GLU A 298 21.88 -3.39 -0.30
N PHE A 299 21.41 -3.45 0.94
CA PHE A 299 20.54 -2.42 1.50
C PHE A 299 21.37 -1.37 2.24
N ARG A 300 21.14 -0.09 1.93
CA ARG A 300 21.86 1.04 2.53
C ARG A 300 20.88 2.03 3.11
N MET A 301 21.18 2.50 4.33
CA MET A 301 20.38 3.51 4.99
C MET A 301 20.55 4.88 4.32
N PRO A 302 19.45 5.59 4.01
CA PRO A 302 19.50 6.87 3.33
C PRO A 302 20.02 7.99 4.25
N SER A 303 20.56 9.06 3.66
CA SER A 303 21.20 10.15 4.41
C SER A 303 20.23 10.97 5.27
N PHE A 304 18.94 11.05 4.92
CA PHE A 304 17.96 11.84 5.67
C PHE A 304 17.78 11.35 7.12
N LEU A 305 18.07 10.07 7.40
CA LEU A 305 18.06 9.53 8.76
C LEU A 305 19.08 10.20 9.69
N ARG A 306 20.20 10.70 9.15
CA ARG A 306 21.27 11.35 9.92
C ARG A 306 20.86 12.70 10.48
N ARG A 307 19.79 13.31 9.95
CA ARG A 307 19.23 14.55 10.52
C ARG A 307 18.54 14.20 11.82
N ALA A 308 18.90 14.87 12.91
CA ALA A 308 18.26 14.69 14.19
C ALA A 308 16.74 14.87 14.05
N PRO A 309 15.92 13.99 14.65
CA PRO A 309 14.48 14.24 14.73
C PRO A 309 14.23 15.57 15.45
N PRO A 310 13.16 16.30 15.11
CA PRO A 310 12.75 17.45 15.90
C PRO A 310 12.57 17.03 17.37
N PRO A 311 13.02 17.86 18.33
CA PRO A 311 12.87 17.54 19.75
C PRO A 311 11.38 17.36 20.09
N PRO A 312 11.05 16.42 20.99
CA PRO A 312 9.67 16.25 21.43
C PRO A 312 9.19 17.53 22.12
N THR A 313 8.06 18.08 21.67
CA THR A 313 7.38 19.16 22.36
C THR A 313 6.74 18.58 23.62
N ASN A 314 7.23 18.98 24.80
CA ASN A 314 6.54 18.74 26.07
C ASN A 314 5.33 19.67 26.15
N GLU A 315 4.26 19.32 25.46
CA GLU A 315 2.95 19.96 25.59
C GLU A 315 2.19 19.28 26.73
N GLU A 316 1.54 20.09 27.56
CA GLU A 316 0.56 19.57 28.51
C GLU A 316 -0.65 19.05 27.74
N CYS A 317 -1.00 17.78 27.96
CA CYS A 317 -2.11 17.11 27.31
C CYS A 317 -3.21 16.77 28.31
N ILE A 318 -4.46 16.76 27.84
CA ILE A 318 -5.62 16.27 28.58
C ILE A 318 -6.32 15.17 27.78
N SER A 319 -6.87 14.17 28.47
CA SER A 319 -7.66 13.10 27.84
C SER A 319 -8.98 13.67 27.29
N LEU A 320 -9.37 13.20 26.10
CA LEU A 320 -10.65 13.51 25.46
C LEU A 320 -11.84 13.31 26.42
N TRP A 321 -11.78 12.27 27.27
CA TRP A 321 -12.86 11.92 28.19
C TRP A 321 -13.05 12.88 29.35
N ASN A 322 -12.09 13.79 29.58
CA ASN A 322 -12.17 14.83 30.60
C ASN A 322 -12.71 16.15 30.05
N VAL A 323 -13.07 16.21 28.76
CA VAL A 323 -13.61 17.40 28.12
C VAL A 323 -15.14 17.38 28.22
N ASP A 324 -15.71 18.28 29.00
CA ASP A 324 -17.16 18.43 29.14
C ASP A 324 -17.69 19.50 28.17
N ALA A 325 -17.82 19.13 26.89
CA ALA A 325 -18.32 20.02 25.84
C ALA A 325 -19.01 19.26 24.70
N MET A 326 -19.94 19.92 24.02
CA MET A 326 -20.47 19.47 22.73
C MET A 326 -19.53 19.88 21.60
N LEU A 327 -19.39 19.04 20.59
CA LEU A 327 -18.56 19.35 19.43
C LEU A 327 -19.12 20.55 18.68
N ARG A 328 -18.28 21.55 18.43
CA ARG A 328 -18.58 22.67 17.53
C ARG A 328 -17.40 23.03 16.65
N ILE A 329 -17.71 23.39 15.41
CA ILE A 329 -16.70 23.73 14.41
C ILE A 329 -17.15 25.00 13.70
N LYS A 330 -16.27 25.99 13.61
CA LYS A 330 -16.57 27.25 12.95
C LYS A 330 -16.17 27.21 11.49
N VAL A 331 -17.11 27.51 10.60
CA VAL A 331 -16.85 27.69 9.18
C VAL A 331 -16.56 29.17 8.93
N LEU A 332 -15.35 29.49 8.51
CA LEU A 332 -14.91 30.88 8.37
C LEU A 332 -15.24 31.42 6.97
N TRP A 333 -14.46 31.05 5.96
CA TRP A 333 -14.61 31.52 4.59
C TRP A 333 -13.96 30.56 3.59
N ALA A 334 -14.35 30.66 2.33
CA ALA A 334 -13.62 30.05 1.22
C ALA A 334 -12.85 31.11 0.43
N THR A 335 -11.75 30.75 -0.24
CA THR A 335 -10.98 31.69 -1.05
C THR A 335 -11.74 32.17 -2.28
N TYR A 336 -12.32 31.23 -3.03
CA TYR A 336 -13.18 31.48 -4.18
C TYR A 336 -14.03 30.25 -4.48
N VAL A 337 -15.06 30.39 -5.32
CA VAL A 337 -15.88 29.27 -5.80
C VAL A 337 -16.23 29.49 -7.27
N ASN A 338 -16.08 28.45 -8.11
CA ASN A 338 -16.38 28.52 -9.55
C ASN A 338 -17.82 28.09 -9.82
N VAL A 339 -18.75 29.04 -9.89
CA VAL A 339 -20.18 28.78 -10.12
C VAL A 339 -20.77 29.71 -11.18
N ARG A 340 -21.76 29.22 -11.93
CA ARG A 340 -22.57 29.99 -12.89
C ARG A 340 -24.04 29.71 -12.62
N ASP A 341 -24.88 30.73 -12.74
CA ASP A 341 -26.34 30.63 -12.61
C ASP A 341 -26.83 30.02 -11.26
N VAL A 342 -26.14 30.36 -10.17
CA VAL A 342 -26.51 29.99 -8.80
C VAL A 342 -26.97 31.21 -8.01
N ASP A 343 -27.94 31.04 -7.13
CA ASP A 343 -28.47 32.14 -6.31
C ASP A 343 -27.57 32.38 -5.09
N LYS A 344 -27.29 31.30 -4.35
CA LYS A 344 -26.52 31.33 -3.11
C LYS A 344 -25.68 30.06 -2.95
N ILE A 345 -24.74 30.10 -2.03
CA ILE A 345 -23.91 28.97 -1.62
C ILE A 345 -23.94 28.81 -0.10
N TYR A 346 -23.66 27.61 0.38
CA TYR A 346 -23.50 27.29 1.80
C TYR A 346 -22.50 26.14 1.95
N VAL A 347 -22.07 25.89 3.18
CA VAL A 347 -21.23 24.73 3.51
C VAL A 347 -22.09 23.72 4.24
N LYS A 348 -22.14 22.50 3.70
CA LYS A 348 -22.75 21.34 4.36
C LYS A 348 -21.66 20.55 5.07
N THR A 349 -21.92 20.11 6.29
CA THR A 349 -20.98 19.35 7.11
C THR A 349 -21.67 18.16 7.80
N GLY A 350 -20.91 17.10 8.06
CA GLY A 350 -21.33 15.99 8.88
C GLY A 350 -20.14 15.29 9.52
N ILE A 351 -20.36 14.66 10.67
CA ILE A 351 -19.34 13.87 11.34
C ILE A 351 -19.62 12.39 11.06
N PHE A 352 -18.63 11.69 10.52
CA PHE A 352 -18.75 10.31 10.07
C PHE A 352 -17.74 9.40 10.74
N HIS A 353 -18.13 8.14 10.93
CA HIS A 353 -17.24 7.03 11.24
C HIS A 353 -17.40 5.98 10.14
N GLY A 354 -16.36 5.78 9.33
CA GLY A 354 -16.50 5.05 8.07
C GLY A 354 -17.53 5.72 7.17
N THR A 355 -18.60 5.00 6.83
CA THR A 355 -19.72 5.48 6.01
C THR A 355 -20.92 5.97 6.82
N GLU A 356 -20.93 5.77 8.15
CA GLU A 356 -22.08 6.08 9.01
C GLU A 356 -21.96 7.47 9.63
N PRO A 357 -23.02 8.31 9.58
CA PRO A 357 -23.04 9.59 10.29
C PRO A 357 -23.22 9.37 11.80
N LEU A 358 -22.35 9.98 12.61
CA LEU A 358 -22.42 9.90 14.08
C LEU A 358 -23.54 10.76 14.68
N CYS A 359 -23.95 11.82 13.96
CA CYS A 359 -25.00 12.75 14.32
C CYS A 359 -25.61 13.43 13.07
N PRO A 360 -26.75 14.14 13.18
CA PRO A 360 -27.36 14.83 12.04
C PRO A 360 -26.43 15.89 11.41
N THR A 361 -26.44 15.96 10.07
CA THR A 361 -25.62 16.96 9.32
C THR A 361 -26.00 18.39 9.68
N ARG A 362 -25.03 19.30 9.62
CA ARG A 362 -25.23 20.75 9.83
C ARG A 362 -24.90 21.52 8.57
N ASP A 363 -25.64 22.60 8.35
CA ASP A 363 -25.49 23.48 7.19
C ASP A 363 -25.25 24.90 7.70
N THR A 364 -24.34 25.63 7.07
CA THR A 364 -24.21 27.07 7.32
C THR A 364 -25.35 27.86 6.68
N SER A 365 -25.46 29.12 7.08
CA SER A 365 -26.29 30.10 6.40
C SER A 365 -25.94 30.27 4.91
N GLN A 366 -26.96 30.52 4.09
CA GLN A 366 -26.78 30.73 2.65
C GLN A 366 -26.27 32.14 2.35
N VAL A 367 -25.09 32.23 1.73
CA VAL A 367 -24.40 33.47 1.38
C VAL A 367 -24.28 33.66 -0.13
N VAL A 368 -23.99 34.89 -0.56
CA VAL A 368 -23.80 35.20 -1.98
C VAL A 368 -22.43 34.66 -2.43
N PHE A 369 -22.38 33.98 -3.56
CA PHE A 369 -21.16 33.32 -4.05
C PHE A 369 -19.99 34.27 -4.34
N SER A 370 -20.24 35.57 -4.53
CA SER A 370 -19.19 36.59 -4.71
C SER A 370 -18.43 36.92 -3.43
N ASN A 371 -18.97 36.58 -2.26
CA ASN A 371 -18.33 36.77 -0.95
C ASN A 371 -18.58 35.54 -0.05
N PRO A 372 -17.87 34.42 -0.29
CA PRO A 372 -18.04 33.16 0.44
C PRO A 372 -17.50 33.24 1.88
N LYS A 373 -18.18 34.00 2.76
CA LYS A 373 -17.83 34.17 4.17
C LYS A 373 -19.04 33.87 5.05
N TRP A 374 -18.85 33.00 6.04
CA TRP A 374 -19.90 32.56 6.96
C TRP A 374 -19.62 33.01 8.40
N GLU A 375 -18.40 32.81 8.88
CA GLU A 375 -17.98 33.10 10.27
C GLU A 375 -18.92 32.49 11.33
N GLU A 376 -19.45 31.29 11.03
CA GLU A 376 -20.56 30.67 11.74
C GLU A 376 -20.11 29.43 12.51
N TRP A 377 -20.48 29.32 13.80
CA TRP A 377 -20.27 28.12 14.60
C TRP A 377 -21.38 27.11 14.33
N LEU A 378 -21.00 25.91 13.91
CA LEU A 378 -21.92 24.78 13.78
C LEU A 378 -21.78 23.89 15.01
N GLU A 379 -22.87 23.70 15.75
CA GLU A 379 -22.94 22.82 16.91
C GLU A 379 -23.49 21.44 16.51
N TYR A 380 -22.74 20.39 16.80
CA TYR A 380 -23.11 19.01 16.49
C TYR A 380 -23.69 18.34 17.74
N ASP A 381 -24.70 17.50 17.54
CA ASP A 381 -25.28 16.69 18.61
C ASP A 381 -24.38 15.47 18.87
N LEU A 382 -23.15 15.75 19.30
CA LEU A 382 -22.11 14.78 19.57
C LEU A 382 -21.23 15.33 20.70
N PHE A 383 -21.21 14.61 21.82
CA PHE A 383 -20.41 14.96 22.98
C PHE A 383 -18.93 14.65 22.72
N VAL A 384 -18.01 15.54 23.11
CA VAL A 384 -16.58 15.39 22.78
C VAL A 384 -15.98 14.06 23.27
N PRO A 385 -16.28 13.57 24.49
CA PRO A 385 -15.86 12.26 24.96
C PRO A 385 -16.37 11.05 24.17
N ASP A 386 -17.47 11.21 23.42
CA ASP A 386 -18.10 10.16 22.63
C ASP A 386 -17.60 10.12 21.18
N ILE A 387 -16.66 11.00 20.81
CA ILE A 387 -16.06 11.00 19.47
C ILE A 387 -15.12 9.78 19.35
N PRO A 388 -15.38 8.83 18.43
CA PRO A 388 -14.52 7.68 18.23
C PRO A 388 -13.21 8.10 17.55
N ARG A 389 -12.15 7.29 17.73
CA ARG A 389 -10.79 7.61 17.26
C ARG A 389 -10.70 7.91 15.77
N SER A 390 -11.47 7.19 14.96
CA SER A 390 -11.49 7.32 13.50
C SER A 390 -12.60 8.24 12.98
N ALA A 391 -13.13 9.13 13.82
CA ALA A 391 -14.12 10.12 13.39
C ALA A 391 -13.55 11.14 12.42
N ARG A 392 -14.35 11.50 11.41
CA ARG A 392 -13.98 12.41 10.33
C ARG A 392 -15.04 13.48 10.13
N LEU A 393 -14.61 14.71 9.88
CA LEU A 393 -15.45 15.78 9.37
C LEU A 393 -15.51 15.66 7.84
N CYS A 394 -16.69 15.38 7.32
CA CYS A 394 -16.99 15.42 5.89
C CYS A 394 -17.72 16.73 5.57
N LEU A 395 -17.21 17.48 4.60
CA LEU A 395 -17.79 18.76 4.21
C LEU A 395 -17.84 18.98 2.71
N SER A 396 -18.73 19.86 2.29
CA SER A 396 -18.83 20.31 0.91
C SER A 396 -19.36 21.73 0.82
N VAL A 397 -18.96 22.42 -0.25
CA VAL A 397 -19.55 23.70 -0.63
C VAL A 397 -20.68 23.40 -1.60
N CYS A 398 -21.91 23.73 -1.22
CA CYS A 398 -23.11 23.50 -2.01
C CYS A 398 -23.62 24.80 -2.63
N SER A 399 -24.18 24.68 -3.82
CA SER A 399 -24.98 25.72 -4.48
C SER A 399 -26.46 25.49 -4.27
N VAL A 400 -27.21 26.59 -4.26
CA VAL A 400 -28.68 26.60 -4.32
C VAL A 400 -29.09 27.33 -5.59
N SER A 401 -29.92 26.68 -6.41
CA SER A 401 -30.54 27.27 -7.60
C SER A 401 -32.06 27.15 -7.53
N ARG A 402 -32.77 28.25 -7.70
CA ARG A 402 -34.23 28.30 -7.70
C ARG A 402 -34.76 28.21 -9.12
N ARG A 403 -35.22 27.03 -9.53
CA ARG A 403 -35.87 26.80 -10.82
C ARG A 403 -37.33 26.42 -10.61
N LYS A 404 -38.25 27.13 -11.29
CA LYS A 404 -39.70 26.83 -11.31
C LYS A 404 -40.33 26.58 -9.91
N ARG A 405 -39.96 27.38 -8.90
CA ARG A 405 -40.42 27.29 -7.48
C ARG A 405 -39.90 26.09 -6.68
N ARG A 406 -38.91 25.33 -7.17
CA ARG A 406 -38.17 24.32 -6.40
C ARG A 406 -36.74 24.78 -6.17
N GLU A 407 -36.21 24.53 -4.97
CA GLU A 407 -34.79 24.69 -4.67
C GLU A 407 -34.05 23.41 -5.07
N GLU A 408 -33.08 23.55 -5.96
CA GLU A 408 -32.15 22.50 -6.35
C GLU A 408 -30.82 22.74 -5.65
N HIS A 409 -30.33 21.71 -4.96
CA HIS A 409 -29.06 21.74 -4.23
C HIS A 409 -28.04 20.89 -4.96
N CYS A 410 -26.82 21.39 -5.11
CA CYS A 410 -25.75 20.67 -5.78
C CYS A 410 -24.41 20.97 -5.12
N ALA A 411 -23.66 19.93 -4.75
CA ALA A 411 -22.30 20.07 -4.24
C ALA A 411 -21.33 20.45 -5.36
N ILE A 412 -20.45 21.40 -5.08
CA ILE A 412 -19.51 21.98 -6.05
C ILE A 412 -18.11 21.39 -5.82
N ALA A 413 -17.70 21.36 -4.55
CA ALA A 413 -16.40 20.87 -4.11
C ALA A 413 -16.54 20.28 -2.71
N TRP A 414 -15.71 19.30 -2.38
CA TRP A 414 -15.77 18.56 -1.13
C TRP A 414 -14.40 18.41 -0.48
N GLY A 415 -14.37 18.06 0.80
CA GLY A 415 -13.15 17.72 1.53
C GLY A 415 -13.49 16.96 2.80
N ASN A 416 -12.60 16.04 3.18
CA ASN A 416 -12.73 15.25 4.40
C ASN A 416 -11.51 15.50 5.30
N ILE A 417 -11.72 15.59 6.61
CA ILE A 417 -10.67 15.87 7.60
C ILE A 417 -10.82 14.87 8.75
N ASN A 418 -9.74 14.18 9.13
CA ASN A 418 -9.72 13.39 10.35
C ASN A 418 -9.80 14.31 11.56
N LEU A 419 -10.70 14.05 12.51
CA LEU A 419 -10.80 14.87 13.72
C LEU A 419 -9.58 14.72 14.63
N PHE A 420 -8.86 13.61 14.51
CA PHE A 420 -7.61 13.35 15.21
C PHE A 420 -6.46 13.24 14.23
N ASP A 421 -5.30 13.78 14.61
CA ASP A 421 -4.06 13.60 13.86
C ASP A 421 -3.46 12.20 14.05
N TYR A 422 -2.31 11.94 13.42
CA TYR A 422 -1.61 10.66 13.50
C TYR A 422 -1.00 10.36 14.89
N LYS A 423 -0.99 11.34 15.81
CA LYS A 423 -0.53 11.25 17.20
C LYS A 423 -1.68 11.23 18.20
N ASP A 424 -2.89 10.92 17.72
CA ASP A 424 -4.11 10.82 18.51
C ASP A 424 -4.57 12.15 19.12
N ARG A 425 -4.11 13.29 18.59
CA ARG A 425 -4.47 14.63 19.09
C ARG A 425 -5.70 15.14 18.35
N LEU A 426 -6.70 15.61 19.08
CA LEU A 426 -7.88 16.26 18.51
C LEU A 426 -7.46 17.57 17.82
N LEU A 427 -7.93 17.80 16.60
CA LEU A 427 -7.66 19.03 15.86
C LEU A 427 -8.17 20.26 16.63
N SER A 428 -7.31 21.26 16.74
CA SER A 428 -7.60 22.55 17.35
C SER A 428 -7.19 23.70 16.42
N ASP A 429 -7.65 24.91 16.73
CA ASP A 429 -7.32 26.13 16.01
C ASP A 429 -7.74 26.10 14.51
N ARG A 430 -7.05 26.88 13.68
CA ARG A 430 -7.43 27.11 12.29
C ARG A 430 -6.84 26.05 11.37
N VAL A 431 -7.71 25.47 10.56
CA VAL A 431 -7.34 24.48 9.53
C VAL A 431 -7.77 25.01 8.17
N SER A 432 -6.87 24.92 7.20
CA SER A 432 -7.14 25.32 5.81
C SER A 432 -7.12 24.08 4.93
N VAL A 433 -8.21 23.84 4.20
CA VAL A 433 -8.37 22.66 3.35
C VAL A 433 -8.67 23.08 1.92
N HIS A 434 -7.78 22.70 1.02
CA HIS A 434 -8.05 22.78 -0.41
C HIS A 434 -8.99 21.66 -0.81
N LEU A 435 -10.07 22.01 -1.50
CA LEU A 435 -11.18 21.12 -1.80
C LEU A 435 -10.96 20.35 -3.11
N TRP A 436 -11.56 19.17 -3.18
CA TRP A 436 -11.63 18.32 -4.35
C TRP A 436 -12.86 18.66 -5.19
N ALA A 437 -12.78 18.45 -6.50
CA ALA A 437 -13.95 18.57 -7.36
C ALA A 437 -14.92 17.40 -7.09
N MET A 438 -16.23 17.65 -7.18
CA MET A 438 -17.21 16.57 -7.06
C MET A 438 -17.06 15.56 -8.22
N PRO A 439 -17.09 14.24 -7.94
CA PRO A 439 -17.13 13.21 -8.97
C PRO A 439 -18.34 13.37 -9.89
N LYS A 440 -18.20 13.01 -11.17
CA LYS A 440 -19.30 13.08 -12.13
C LYS A 440 -20.39 12.06 -11.78
N GLY A 441 -21.64 12.51 -11.70
CA GLY A 441 -22.80 11.64 -11.44
C GLY A 441 -23.09 11.40 -9.96
N MET A 442 -22.42 12.11 -9.05
CA MET A 442 -22.73 12.07 -7.62
C MET A 442 -23.83 13.07 -7.30
N ASP A 443 -25.00 12.55 -6.92
CA ASP A 443 -26.15 13.37 -6.47
C ASP A 443 -26.10 13.67 -4.97
N GLU A 444 -25.27 12.93 -4.22
CA GLU A 444 -25.06 13.16 -2.79
C GLU A 444 -24.33 14.47 -2.53
N LEU A 445 -24.70 15.14 -1.44
CA LEU A 445 -24.11 16.43 -1.09
C LEU A 445 -22.81 16.30 -0.29
N LEU A 446 -22.49 15.12 0.25
CA LEU A 446 -21.25 14.83 0.98
C LEU A 446 -20.63 13.56 0.38
N ASN A 447 -19.31 13.41 0.52
CA ASN A 447 -18.57 12.25 0.01
C ASN A 447 -17.72 11.62 1.13
N PRO A 448 -18.32 10.86 2.07
CA PRO A 448 -17.59 10.30 3.21
C PRO A 448 -16.67 9.14 2.86
N ILE A 449 -16.84 8.50 1.70
CA ILE A 449 -16.09 7.29 1.31
C ILE A 449 -14.66 7.63 0.87
N ASP A 450 -14.45 8.82 0.31
CA ASP A 450 -13.22 9.16 -0.40
C ASP A 450 -12.16 9.80 0.53
N THR A 451 -10.97 10.03 -0.04
CA THR A 451 -9.73 10.41 0.63
C THR A 451 -9.89 11.56 1.62
N THR A 452 -9.20 11.45 2.75
CA THR A 452 -9.05 12.52 3.74
C THR A 452 -7.83 13.38 3.44
N GLY A 453 -7.94 14.67 3.74
CA GLY A 453 -6.84 15.62 3.60
C GLY A 453 -7.07 16.68 2.52
N SER A 454 -6.17 17.65 2.52
CA SER A 454 -6.22 18.78 1.60
C SER A 454 -5.75 18.37 0.21
N ASN A 455 -6.46 18.83 -0.83
CA ASN A 455 -6.03 18.69 -2.21
C ASN A 455 -4.62 19.28 -2.40
N PRO A 456 -3.66 18.52 -2.97
CA PRO A 456 -2.31 19.03 -3.25
C PRO A 456 -2.29 20.23 -4.21
N ASN A 457 -3.31 20.34 -5.08
CA ASN A 457 -3.44 21.47 -5.99
C ASN A 457 -3.83 22.75 -5.24
N ARG A 458 -2.86 23.64 -5.02
CA ARG A 458 -3.04 24.92 -4.31
C ARG A 458 -3.91 25.92 -5.06
N ASP A 459 -4.12 25.74 -6.36
CA ASP A 459 -5.02 26.60 -7.14
C ASP A 459 -6.50 26.27 -6.89
N SER A 460 -6.82 25.14 -6.25
CA SER A 460 -8.21 24.75 -5.96
C SER A 460 -8.85 25.60 -4.84
N PRO A 461 -10.20 25.67 -4.76
CA PRO A 461 -10.91 26.37 -3.69
C PRO A 461 -10.43 25.93 -2.31
N CYS A 462 -10.07 26.88 -1.45
CA CYS A 462 -9.59 26.60 -0.10
C CYS A 462 -10.63 27.08 0.92
N LEU A 463 -11.10 26.17 1.77
CA LEU A 463 -12.02 26.45 2.86
C LEU A 463 -11.22 26.55 4.16
N VAL A 464 -11.48 27.60 4.94
CA VAL A 464 -10.85 27.82 6.25
C VAL A 464 -11.87 27.52 7.35
N LEU A 465 -11.46 26.69 8.29
CA LEU A 465 -12.22 26.28 9.46
C LEU A 465 -11.48 26.69 10.73
N GLU A 466 -12.22 26.79 11.83
CA GLU A 466 -11.66 26.98 13.17
C GLU A 466 -12.31 25.96 14.11
N PHE A 467 -11.48 25.06 14.65
CA PHE A 467 -11.84 24.08 15.65
C PHE A 467 -11.76 24.70 17.05
N GLU A 468 -12.56 24.18 17.97
CA GLU A 468 -12.57 24.67 19.34
C GLU A 468 -11.21 24.48 20.01
N ARG A 469 -10.78 25.51 20.76
CA ARG A 469 -9.54 25.50 21.51
C ARG A 469 -9.83 25.23 22.98
N PHE A 470 -9.21 24.18 23.51
CA PHE A 470 -9.24 23.83 24.93
C PHE A 470 -8.02 24.41 25.65
N SER A 471 -7.99 24.30 26.99
CA SER A 471 -6.88 24.80 27.82
C SER A 471 -5.54 24.14 27.52
N SER A 472 -5.58 22.92 27.00
CA SER A 472 -4.45 22.03 26.74
C SER A 472 -4.73 21.21 25.48
N THR A 473 -3.70 20.58 24.92
CA THR A 473 -3.88 19.69 23.76
C THR A 473 -4.73 18.49 24.17
N VAL A 474 -5.85 18.26 23.49
CA VAL A 474 -6.73 17.12 23.77
C VAL A 474 -6.22 15.90 23.01
N VAL A 475 -6.05 14.78 23.70
CA VAL A 475 -5.55 13.52 23.14
C VAL A 475 -6.56 12.41 23.38
N PHE A 476 -6.70 11.49 22.43
CA PHE A 476 -7.53 10.30 22.59
C PHE A 476 -7.05 9.47 23.80
N PRO A 477 -7.96 8.88 24.60
CA PRO A 477 -7.58 8.10 25.78
C PRO A 477 -6.66 6.93 25.42
N THR A 478 -5.73 6.63 26.31
CA THR A 478 -4.85 5.47 26.20
C THR A 478 -5.63 4.17 26.38
N ILE A 479 -5.09 3.06 25.88
CA ILE A 479 -5.75 1.75 26.02
C ILE A 479 -6.00 1.38 27.49
N GLY A 480 -5.09 1.75 28.40
CA GLY A 480 -5.27 1.52 29.84
C GLY A 480 -6.44 2.29 30.44
N GLU A 481 -6.63 3.56 30.07
CA GLU A 481 -7.79 4.34 30.50
C GLU A 481 -9.09 3.73 29.95
N ILE A 482 -9.08 3.27 28.69
CA ILE A 482 -10.24 2.64 28.06
C ILE A 482 -10.62 1.35 28.78
N GLU A 483 -9.64 0.53 29.15
CA GLU A 483 -9.85 -0.71 29.89
C GLU A 483 -10.46 -0.47 31.28
N GLU A 484 -9.93 0.51 32.01
CA GLU A 484 -10.46 0.87 33.33
C GLU A 484 -11.93 1.31 33.24
N TYR A 485 -12.26 2.10 32.22
CA TYR A 485 -13.61 2.56 31.95
C TYR A 485 -14.55 1.41 31.53
N ALA A 486 -14.13 0.56 30.59
CA ALA A 486 -14.92 -0.60 30.14
C ALA A 486 -15.25 -1.56 31.30
N ASN A 487 -14.30 -1.76 32.21
CA ASN A 487 -14.50 -2.56 33.43
C ASN A 487 -15.49 -1.90 34.40
N PHE A 488 -15.49 -0.57 34.50
CA PHE A 488 -16.47 0.17 35.28
C PHE A 488 -17.88 0.02 34.70
N VAL A 489 -18.05 0.20 33.38
CA VAL A 489 -19.33 0.02 32.68
C VAL A 489 -19.85 -1.41 32.83
N SER A 490 -18.98 -2.42 32.65
CA SER A 490 -19.36 -3.84 32.81
C SER A 490 -19.91 -4.16 34.20
N LYS A 491 -19.39 -3.53 35.26
CA LYS A 491 -19.90 -3.72 36.63
C LYS A 491 -21.30 -3.15 36.81
N ILE A 492 -21.64 -2.09 36.08
CA ILE A 492 -22.98 -1.48 36.10
C ILE A 492 -23.97 -2.39 35.36
N GLU A 493 -23.61 -2.89 34.18
CA GLU A 493 -24.49 -3.76 33.36
C GLU A 493 -24.82 -5.09 34.04
N VAL A 494 -23.86 -5.73 34.72
CA VAL A 494 -24.10 -6.99 35.47
C VAL A 494 -25.17 -6.83 36.56
N HIS A 495 -25.36 -5.62 37.08
CA HIS A 495 -26.40 -5.31 38.05
C HIS A 495 -27.81 -5.24 37.43
N GLU A 496 -27.91 -5.01 36.12
CA GLU A 496 -29.18 -4.96 35.37
C GLU A 496 -29.58 -6.33 34.79
N GLU A 497 -28.60 -7.17 34.41
CA GLU A 497 -28.84 -8.48 33.76
C GLU A 497 -29.36 -9.59 34.70
N SER A 498 -29.37 -9.38 36.02
CA SER A 498 -29.78 -10.38 37.03
C SER A 498 -31.28 -10.72 37.05
N LYS A 499 -32.04 -10.33 36.01
CA LYS A 499 -33.49 -10.49 35.86
C LYS A 499 -33.94 -11.50 34.78
N ARG A 500 -33.03 -12.21 34.09
CA ARG A 500 -33.40 -13.04 32.91
C ARG A 500 -33.84 -14.48 33.23
N MET A 501 -34.83 -14.95 32.47
CA MET A 501 -35.35 -16.33 32.48
C MET A 501 -34.64 -17.20 31.42
N PRO A 502 -34.32 -18.49 31.69
CA PRO A 502 -33.52 -19.33 30.79
C PRO A 502 -34.19 -19.75 29.46
N SER A 503 -35.51 -19.59 29.30
CA SER A 503 -36.24 -20.14 28.14
C SER A 503 -36.18 -19.29 26.87
N GLU A 504 -35.84 -18.00 26.96
CA GLU A 504 -35.76 -17.09 25.80
C GLU A 504 -34.41 -17.21 25.06
N ALA A 505 -33.34 -17.60 25.75
CA ALA A 505 -31.98 -17.61 25.22
C ALA A 505 -31.77 -18.55 24.01
N ALA A 506 -32.43 -19.71 23.99
CA ALA A 506 -32.26 -20.67 22.90
C ALA A 506 -32.93 -20.21 21.58
N SER A 507 -34.06 -19.50 21.66
CA SER A 507 -34.74 -18.96 20.48
C SER A 507 -33.96 -17.78 19.91
N GLU A 508 -33.41 -16.92 20.78
CA GLU A 508 -32.62 -15.76 20.37
C GLU A 508 -31.29 -16.17 19.72
N PHE A 509 -30.68 -17.26 20.16
CA PHE A 509 -29.45 -17.79 19.56
C PHE A 509 -29.68 -18.35 18.15
N GLU A 510 -30.85 -18.93 17.87
CA GLU A 510 -31.18 -19.37 16.52
C GLU A 510 -31.39 -18.17 15.58
N THR A 511 -32.10 -17.14 16.05
CA THR A 511 -32.25 -15.87 15.30
C THR A 511 -30.90 -15.20 15.06
N LEU A 512 -29.98 -15.24 16.03
CA LEU A 512 -28.61 -14.74 15.86
C LEU A 512 -27.90 -15.44 14.70
N LYS A 513 -27.96 -16.77 14.60
CA LYS A 513 -27.37 -17.52 13.48
C LYS A 513 -27.99 -17.14 12.15
N GLU A 514 -29.32 -17.02 12.09
CA GLU A 514 -30.01 -16.61 10.87
C GLU A 514 -29.57 -15.21 10.40
N ILE A 515 -29.24 -14.29 11.32
CA ILE A 515 -28.73 -12.96 10.97
C ILE A 515 -27.28 -13.06 10.46
N ILE A 516 -26.43 -13.87 11.11
CA ILE A 516 -25.01 -14.05 10.75
C ILE A 516 -24.86 -14.68 9.37
N GLU A 517 -25.73 -15.62 8.99
CA GLU A 517 -25.68 -16.30 7.69
C GLU A 517 -26.16 -15.44 6.52
N ARG A 518 -26.69 -14.23 6.77
CA ARG A 518 -27.13 -13.33 5.70
C ARG A 518 -25.94 -12.71 4.97
N ASP A 519 -26.19 -12.36 3.70
CA ASP A 519 -25.24 -11.64 2.85
C ASP A 519 -24.70 -10.36 3.53
N PRO A 520 -23.41 -10.01 3.38
CA PRO A 520 -22.84 -8.79 3.94
C PRO A 520 -23.62 -7.51 3.59
N LEU A 521 -24.23 -7.44 2.41
CA LEU A 521 -25.01 -6.28 1.95
C LEU A 521 -26.45 -6.26 2.46
N SER A 522 -26.90 -7.28 3.19
CA SER A 522 -28.24 -7.28 3.78
C SER A 522 -28.31 -6.23 4.90
N GLU A 523 -29.28 -5.32 4.81
CA GLU A 523 -29.56 -4.35 5.87
C GLU A 523 -29.95 -5.09 7.16
N ILE A 524 -29.36 -4.64 8.28
CA ILE A 524 -29.67 -5.12 9.62
C ILE A 524 -30.60 -4.10 10.27
N SER A 525 -31.77 -4.55 10.71
CA SER A 525 -32.72 -3.68 11.42
C SER A 525 -32.19 -3.26 12.79
N GLU A 526 -32.67 -2.14 13.32
CA GLU A 526 -32.25 -1.66 14.65
C GLU A 526 -32.56 -2.68 15.77
N GLN A 527 -33.65 -3.45 15.66
CA GLN A 527 -33.95 -4.53 16.62
C GLN A 527 -32.92 -5.67 16.54
N GLU A 528 -32.45 -6.00 15.34
CA GLU A 528 -31.42 -7.02 15.13
C GLU A 528 -30.06 -6.52 15.62
N LYS A 529 -29.73 -5.22 15.45
CA LYS A 529 -28.54 -4.60 16.03
C LYS A 529 -28.56 -4.65 17.56
N GLU A 530 -29.67 -4.28 18.19
CA GLU A 530 -29.83 -4.40 19.65
C GLU A 530 -29.65 -5.85 20.13
N LEU A 531 -30.19 -6.83 19.38
CA LEU A 531 -30.01 -8.25 19.68
C LEU A 531 -28.54 -8.68 19.56
N LEU A 532 -27.85 -8.31 18.47
CA LEU A 532 -26.43 -8.59 18.24
C LEU A 532 -25.56 -8.02 19.35
N TRP A 533 -25.77 -6.75 19.72
CA TRP A 533 -25.02 -6.10 20.80
C TRP A 533 -25.28 -6.75 22.16
N ARG A 534 -26.54 -7.13 22.42
CA ARG A 534 -26.91 -7.84 23.66
C ARG A 534 -26.28 -9.23 23.75
N LEU A 535 -26.17 -9.94 22.62
CA LEU A 535 -25.56 -11.27 22.52
C LEU A 535 -24.09 -11.23 22.08
N ARG A 536 -23.41 -10.09 22.19
CA ARG A 536 -22.02 -9.86 21.71
C ARG A 536 -20.99 -10.92 22.15
N ARG A 537 -21.16 -11.53 23.32
CA ARG A 537 -20.30 -12.63 23.81
C ARG A 537 -20.58 -13.96 23.11
N GLU A 538 -21.84 -14.25 22.78
CA GLU A 538 -22.22 -15.45 22.01
C GLU A 538 -21.73 -15.35 20.57
N CYS A 539 -21.64 -14.14 20.01
CA CYS A 539 -21.03 -13.91 18.69
C CYS A 539 -19.57 -14.41 18.62
N MET A 540 -18.82 -14.42 19.73
CA MET A 540 -17.45 -14.95 19.76
C MET A 540 -17.36 -16.45 19.46
N ILE A 541 -18.45 -17.20 19.65
CA ILE A 541 -18.52 -18.64 19.31
C ILE A 541 -18.45 -18.83 17.78
N ILE A 542 -18.89 -17.82 17.02
CA ILE A 542 -18.87 -17.77 15.55
C ILE A 542 -18.01 -16.56 15.15
N PRO A 543 -16.66 -16.68 15.12
CA PRO A 543 -15.76 -15.52 14.98
C PRO A 543 -16.02 -14.67 13.74
N ASP A 544 -16.43 -15.31 12.65
CA ASP A 544 -16.76 -14.66 11.38
C ASP A 544 -18.06 -13.82 11.42
N SER A 545 -18.77 -13.79 12.56
CA SER A 545 -19.91 -12.89 12.81
C SER A 545 -19.51 -11.44 13.12
N LEU A 546 -18.21 -11.20 13.34
CA LEU A 546 -17.68 -9.90 13.75
C LEU A 546 -18.14 -8.71 12.90
N PRO A 547 -18.18 -8.79 11.54
CA PRO A 547 -18.62 -7.66 10.72
C PRO A 547 -20.03 -7.20 11.10
N LYS A 548 -20.97 -8.14 11.24
CA LYS A 548 -22.36 -7.86 11.66
C LYS A 548 -22.44 -7.29 13.07
N LEU A 549 -21.60 -7.75 13.99
CA LEU A 549 -21.53 -7.17 15.34
C LEU A 549 -21.02 -5.72 15.30
N LEU A 550 -20.02 -5.41 14.47
CA LEU A 550 -19.47 -4.04 14.35
C LEU A 550 -20.49 -3.05 13.75
N GLU A 551 -21.40 -3.51 12.90
CA GLU A 551 -22.55 -2.73 12.40
C GLU A 551 -23.59 -2.42 13.47
N ALA A 552 -23.62 -3.22 14.54
CA ALA A 552 -24.53 -3.05 15.65
C ALA A 552 -23.98 -2.10 16.73
N VAL A 553 -22.67 -1.82 16.72
CA VAL A 553 -22.02 -0.93 17.68
C VAL A 553 -22.44 0.51 17.44
N LYS A 554 -22.88 1.19 18.49
CA LYS A 554 -23.09 2.65 18.45
C LYS A 554 -21.75 3.37 18.63
N TRP A 555 -21.12 3.69 17.50
CA TRP A 555 -19.83 4.38 17.46
C TRP A 555 -19.83 5.81 18.05
N ASN A 556 -21.01 6.39 18.27
CA ASN A 556 -21.20 7.66 18.98
C ASN A 556 -21.45 7.48 20.48
N SER A 557 -21.16 6.30 21.05
CA SER A 557 -21.20 6.02 22.48
C SER A 557 -19.87 5.43 22.93
N ARG A 558 -19.12 6.14 23.78
CA ARG A 558 -17.86 5.62 24.30
C ARG A 558 -18.03 4.36 25.14
N ASP A 559 -19.22 4.14 25.71
CA ASP A 559 -19.53 2.97 26.54
C ASP A 559 -19.51 1.68 25.70
N GLU A 560 -20.20 1.69 24.56
CA GLU A 560 -20.22 0.55 23.64
C GLU A 560 -18.86 0.34 22.97
N VAL A 561 -18.22 1.43 22.52
CA VAL A 561 -16.88 1.35 21.89
C VAL A 561 -15.84 0.76 22.84
N ALA A 562 -15.81 1.22 24.11
CA ALA A 562 -14.88 0.70 25.11
C ALA A 562 -15.11 -0.80 25.39
N GLN A 563 -16.36 -1.25 25.45
CA GLN A 563 -16.67 -2.67 25.59
C GLN A 563 -16.28 -3.49 24.36
N MET A 564 -16.48 -2.96 23.16
CA MET A 564 -16.07 -3.63 21.92
C MET A 564 -14.55 -3.83 21.90
N TYR A 565 -13.78 -2.82 22.30
CA TYR A 565 -12.32 -2.94 22.41
C TYR A 565 -11.87 -4.01 23.41
N MET A 566 -12.63 -4.23 24.49
CA MET A 566 -12.36 -5.35 25.40
C MET A 566 -12.63 -6.71 24.76
N LEU A 567 -13.70 -6.83 23.95
CA LEU A 567 -14.00 -8.06 23.22
C LEU A 567 -12.89 -8.40 22.22
N PHE A 568 -12.30 -7.41 21.55
CA PHE A 568 -11.20 -7.63 20.60
C PHE A 568 -9.98 -8.33 21.21
N LYS A 569 -9.70 -8.10 22.51
CA LYS A 569 -8.60 -8.78 23.20
C LYS A 569 -8.78 -10.30 23.30
N GLU A 570 -10.02 -10.75 23.30
CA GLU A 570 -10.41 -12.15 23.47
C GLU A 570 -10.99 -12.74 22.17
N TRP A 571 -11.15 -11.93 21.11
CA TRP A 571 -11.81 -12.35 19.88
C TRP A 571 -10.99 -13.43 19.16
N PRO A 572 -11.58 -14.59 18.82
CA PRO A 572 -10.86 -15.64 18.11
C PRO A 572 -10.45 -15.22 16.70
N GLN A 573 -9.48 -15.92 16.11
CA GLN A 573 -9.06 -15.65 14.74
C GLN A 573 -10.23 -15.86 13.75
N VAL A 574 -10.44 -14.87 12.89
CA VAL A 574 -11.42 -14.91 11.80
C VAL A 574 -10.79 -15.42 10.51
N SER A 575 -11.62 -15.79 9.52
CA SER A 575 -11.15 -16.16 8.19
C SER A 575 -10.45 -15.00 7.45
N PRO A 576 -9.49 -15.26 6.54
CA PRO A 576 -8.83 -14.21 5.77
C PRO A 576 -9.81 -13.33 4.99
N GLU A 577 -10.89 -13.90 4.47
CA GLU A 577 -11.94 -13.19 3.74
C GLU A 577 -12.66 -12.17 4.63
N VAL A 578 -13.01 -12.55 5.86
CA VAL A 578 -13.61 -11.63 6.83
C VAL A 578 -12.61 -10.57 7.28
N ALA A 579 -11.35 -10.95 7.53
CA ALA A 579 -10.32 -9.98 7.87
C ALA A 579 -10.10 -8.94 6.74
N LEU A 580 -10.22 -9.34 5.47
CA LEU A 580 -10.20 -8.42 4.33
C LEU A 580 -11.42 -7.48 4.31
N GLU A 581 -12.62 -7.98 4.62
CA GLU A 581 -13.83 -7.15 4.74
C GLU A 581 -13.64 -6.04 5.79
N LEU A 582 -13.01 -6.35 6.92
CA LEU A 582 -12.74 -5.40 8.01
C LEU A 582 -11.73 -4.30 7.65
N LEU A 583 -11.12 -4.34 6.46
CA LEU A 583 -10.29 -3.27 5.91
C LEU A 583 -11.05 -2.35 4.94
N ASP A 584 -12.33 -2.62 4.67
CA ASP A 584 -13.16 -1.75 3.82
C ASP A 584 -13.47 -0.39 4.51
N CYS A 585 -13.90 0.59 3.71
CA CYS A 585 -14.26 1.95 4.13
C CYS A 585 -15.37 2.01 5.20
N LYS A 586 -16.18 0.96 5.33
CA LYS A 586 -17.18 0.82 6.40
C LYS A 586 -16.54 0.71 7.78
N TYR A 587 -15.41 0.03 7.88
CA TYR A 587 -14.73 -0.28 9.14
C TYR A 587 -13.50 0.63 9.30
N ALA A 588 -13.73 1.90 9.65
CA ALA A 588 -12.65 2.89 9.77
C ALA A 588 -11.86 2.79 11.09
N ASP A 589 -12.38 2.08 12.09
CA ASP A 589 -11.79 2.02 13.43
C ASP A 589 -10.39 1.41 13.42
N LYS A 590 -9.47 2.06 14.14
CA LYS A 590 -8.06 1.67 14.19
C LYS A 590 -7.85 0.29 14.83
N ILE A 591 -8.53 -0.02 15.93
CA ILE A 591 -8.39 -1.31 16.64
C ILE A 591 -8.93 -2.43 15.76
N VAL A 592 -10.08 -2.22 15.10
CA VAL A 592 -10.65 -3.17 14.14
C VAL A 592 -9.64 -3.51 13.04
N ARG A 593 -9.05 -2.48 12.41
CA ARG A 593 -8.08 -2.67 11.31
C ARG A 593 -6.77 -3.29 11.77
N ASP A 594 -6.28 -2.93 12.96
CA ASP A 594 -5.07 -3.54 13.54
C ASP A 594 -5.27 -5.06 13.76
N HIS A 595 -6.43 -5.48 14.27
CA HIS A 595 -6.77 -6.90 14.40
C HIS A 595 -6.96 -7.61 13.06
N ALA A 596 -7.59 -6.95 12.09
CA ALA A 596 -7.71 -7.47 10.73
C ALA A 596 -6.33 -7.77 10.12
N VAL A 597 -5.38 -6.83 10.21
CA VAL A 597 -4.01 -7.02 9.75
C VAL A 597 -3.30 -8.13 10.53
N LEU A 598 -3.51 -8.24 11.85
CA LEU A 598 -2.95 -9.32 12.66
C LEU A 598 -3.42 -10.70 12.17
N TRP A 599 -4.71 -10.86 11.88
CA TRP A 599 -5.28 -12.11 11.38
C TRP A 599 -4.84 -12.42 9.95
N LEU A 600 -4.67 -11.40 9.09
CA LEU A 600 -4.08 -11.60 7.78
C LEU A 600 -2.62 -12.05 7.90
N ASN A 601 -1.83 -11.47 8.80
CA ASN A 601 -0.44 -11.87 8.99
C ASN A 601 -0.28 -13.34 9.46
N SER A 602 -1.26 -13.89 10.17
CA SER A 602 -1.24 -15.29 10.62
C SER A 602 -1.96 -16.26 9.69
N GLY A 603 -3.02 -15.82 8.99
CA GLY A 603 -3.92 -16.67 8.22
C GLY A 603 -3.82 -16.54 6.69
N LEU A 604 -3.23 -15.46 6.17
CA LEU A 604 -3.14 -15.20 4.73
C LEU A 604 -1.86 -15.80 4.15
N THR A 605 -2.00 -16.80 3.29
CA THR A 605 -0.86 -17.36 2.53
C THR A 605 -0.47 -16.45 1.37
N ASP A 606 0.79 -16.50 0.91
CA ASP A 606 1.29 -15.74 -0.26
C ASP A 606 0.45 -15.96 -1.53
N ASP A 607 -0.15 -17.15 -1.70
CA ASP A 607 -1.04 -17.46 -2.82
C ASP A 607 -2.30 -16.59 -2.78
N LEU A 608 -3.02 -16.60 -1.65
CA LEU A 608 -4.19 -15.74 -1.42
C LEU A 608 -3.82 -14.26 -1.42
N MET A 609 -2.67 -13.87 -0.84
CA MET A 609 -2.19 -12.49 -0.88
C MET A 609 -2.02 -12.02 -2.32
N SER A 610 -1.43 -12.84 -3.19
CA SER A 610 -1.27 -12.52 -4.62
C SER A 610 -2.61 -12.38 -5.33
N GLN A 611 -3.61 -13.18 -4.95
CA GLN A 611 -4.96 -13.11 -5.49
C GLN A 611 -5.72 -11.85 -5.05
N TYR A 612 -5.55 -11.43 -3.79
CA TYR A 612 -6.22 -10.27 -3.20
C TYR A 612 -5.38 -8.99 -3.18
N LEU A 613 -4.20 -9.00 -3.83
CA LEU A 613 -3.23 -7.89 -3.77
C LEU A 613 -3.84 -6.58 -4.25
N LEU A 614 -4.68 -6.62 -5.29
CA LEU A 614 -5.34 -5.41 -5.79
C LEU A 614 -6.26 -4.81 -4.74
N GLN A 615 -7.08 -5.63 -4.09
CA GLN A 615 -7.99 -5.21 -3.03
C GLN A 615 -7.20 -4.65 -1.84
N LEU A 616 -6.16 -5.35 -1.39
CA LEU A 616 -5.25 -4.92 -0.33
C LEU A 616 -4.57 -3.58 -0.63
N VAL A 617 -4.22 -3.31 -1.89
CA VAL A 617 -3.66 -2.02 -2.30
C VAL A 617 -4.74 -0.92 -2.27
N GLN A 618 -5.97 -1.21 -2.69
CA GLN A 618 -7.05 -0.22 -2.72
C GLN A 618 -7.53 0.19 -1.33
N VAL A 619 -7.66 -0.76 -0.38
CA VAL A 619 -8.12 -0.46 0.98
C VAL A 619 -7.18 0.45 1.78
N ARG A 620 -5.96 0.70 1.29
CA ARG A 620 -5.07 1.72 1.86
C ARG A 620 -5.59 3.14 1.70
N ASN A 621 -6.50 3.38 0.76
CA ASN A 621 -7.14 4.67 0.52
C ASN A 621 -8.44 4.86 1.32
N ALA A 622 -8.95 3.78 1.91
CA ALA A 622 -10.14 3.74 2.75
C ALA A 622 -9.73 3.93 4.21
#